data_AF-A0A350BZ50-F1
#
_entry.id   AF-A0A350BZ50-F1
#
_cell.length_a   1.000
_cell.length_b   1.000
_cell.length_c   1.000
_cell.angle_alpha   90.00
_cell.angle_beta   90.00
_cell.angle_gamma   90.00
#
_symmetry.space_group_name_H-M   'P 1'
#
loop_
_entity.id
_entity.type
_entity.pdbx_description
1 polymer ?
#
loop_
_entity_poly.entity_id
_entity_poly.type
_entity_poly.pdbx_seq_one_letter_code
_entity_poly.pdbx_strand_id
1 'polypeptide(L)'
;MGCVLSGILGLPANLGAACGMCGVFCAITNSPFTSMIIAMELFGQSGMGFFFIVISVSFMLSDYYSVFSSQKFMYSKTETKLIEYISGDTFRETDK
;
A
#
# COMPACT_ATOMS: atom_id res chain seq x y z
N MET A 1 -7.33 -9.81 9.67
CA MET A 1 -6.83 -8.84 10.69
C MET A 1 -7.78 -7.67 10.90
N GLY A 2 -8.29 -7.02 9.85
CA GLY A 2 -9.16 -5.84 9.96
C GLY A 2 -10.35 -5.96 10.93
N CYS A 3 -11.12 -7.05 10.87
CA CYS A 3 -12.28 -7.25 11.75
C CYS A 3 -11.90 -7.39 13.24
N VAL A 4 -10.77 -8.04 13.52
CA VAL A 4 -10.29 -8.27 14.89
C VAL A 4 -9.82 -6.96 15.51
N LEU A 5 -9.05 -6.17 14.76
CA LEU A 5 -8.61 -4.83 15.17
C LEU A 5 -9.80 -3.87 15.35
N SER A 6 -10.84 -3.98 14.52
CA SER A 6 -12.08 -3.22 14.67
C SER A 6 -12.77 -3.48 16.00
N GLY A 7 -12.83 -4.74 16.43
CA GLY A 7 -13.42 -5.13 17.71
C GLY A 7 -12.67 -4.55 18.91
N ILE A 8 -11.34 -4.41 18.81
CA ILE A 8 -10.51 -3.79 19.85
C ILE A 8 -10.65 -2.25 19.85
N LEU A 9 -10.76 -1.64 18.67
CA LEU A 9 -10.88 -0.19 18.49
C LEU A 9 -12.31 0.34 18.69
N GLY A 10 -13.30 -0.53 18.91
CA GLY A 10 -14.71 -0.13 19.04
C GLY A 10 -15.34 0.39 17.73
N LEU A 11 -14.74 0.09 16.58
CA LEU A 11 -15.23 0.47 15.26
C LEU A 11 -16.19 -0.58 14.68
N PRO A 12 -17.11 -0.20 13.78
CA PRO A 12 -17.98 -1.14 13.10
C PRO A 12 -17.15 -2.15 12.28
N ALA A 13 -17.40 -3.44 12.50
CA ALA A 13 -16.60 -4.53 11.93
C ALA A 13 -16.44 -4.42 10.40
N ASN A 14 -17.46 -3.92 9.69
CA ASN A 14 -17.43 -3.71 8.25
C ASN A 14 -16.35 -2.72 7.82
N LEU A 15 -16.19 -1.60 8.56
CA LEU A 15 -15.20 -0.58 8.22
C LEU A 15 -13.78 -1.09 8.51
N GLY A 16 -13.57 -1.74 9.66
CA GLY A 16 -12.28 -2.32 9.99
C GLY A 16 -11.87 -3.44 9.03
N ALA A 17 -12.82 -4.28 8.60
CA ALA A 17 -12.60 -5.30 7.57
C ALA A 17 -12.15 -4.68 6.25
N ALA A 18 -12.87 -3.66 5.78
CA ALA A 18 -12.59 -2.95 4.54
C ALA A 18 -11.22 -2.27 4.56
N CYS A 19 -10.90 -1.54 5.64
CA CYS A 19 -9.59 -0.91 5.82
C CYS A 19 -8.47 -1.95 5.83
N GLY A 20 -8.64 -3.06 6.55
CA GLY A 20 -7.65 -4.13 6.61
C GLY A 20 -7.39 -4.80 5.26
N MET A 21 -8.43 -5.03 4.46
CA MET A 21 -8.29 -5.57 3.11
C MET A 21 -7.54 -4.60 2.20
N CYS A 22 -7.96 -3.33 2.17
CA CYS A 22 -7.38 -2.31 1.28
C CYS A 22 -5.92 -2.00 1.64
N GLY A 23 -5.60 -1.90 2.94
CA GLY A 23 -4.23 -1.63 3.41
C GLY A 23 -3.25 -2.75 3.05
N VAL A 24 -3.64 -4.01 3.29
CA VAL A 24 -2.80 -5.17 2.95
C VAL A 24 -2.64 -5.30 1.43
N PHE A 25 -3.71 -5.10 0.67
CA PHE A 25 -3.64 -5.12 -0.80
C PHE A 25 -2.70 -4.04 -1.34
N CYS A 26 -2.80 -2.81 -0.82
CA CYS A 26 -1.92 -1.71 -1.21
C CYS A 26 -0.46 -1.95 -0.85
N ALA A 27 -0.19 -2.52 0.34
CA ALA A 27 1.17 -2.84 0.77
C ALA A 27 1.82 -3.81 -0.22
N ILE A 28 1.18 -4.96 -0.47
CA ILE A 28 1.74 -6.03 -1.30
C ILE A 28 1.94 -5.61 -2.77
N THR A 29 1.04 -4.78 -3.30
CA THR A 29 1.03 -4.36 -4.71
C THR A 29 1.75 -3.04 -4.99
N ASN A 30 2.15 -2.30 -3.95
CA ASN A 30 2.78 -0.98 -4.06
C ASN A 30 2.07 -0.01 -5.04
N SER A 31 0.74 -0.10 -5.13
CA SER A 31 -0.08 0.63 -6.11
C SER A 31 -1.23 1.38 -5.43
N PRO A 32 -0.99 2.61 -4.91
CA PRO A 32 -1.97 3.32 -4.09
C PRO A 32 -3.23 3.73 -4.88
N PHE A 33 -3.09 4.15 -6.13
CA PHE A 33 -4.22 4.55 -6.97
C PHE A 33 -5.15 3.39 -7.31
N THR A 34 -4.60 2.25 -7.75
CA THR A 34 -5.38 1.04 -8.06
C THR A 34 -6.12 0.55 -6.82
N SER A 35 -5.44 0.54 -5.68
CA SER A 35 -6.03 0.15 -4.40
C SER A 35 -7.18 1.08 -3.98
N MET A 36 -7.07 2.38 -4.28
CA MET A 36 -8.11 3.36 -3.97
C MET A 36 -9.38 3.15 -4.82
N ILE A 37 -9.22 2.85 -6.12
CA ILE A 37 -10.36 2.58 -7.01
C ILE A 37 -11.07 1.29 -6.58
N ILE A 38 -10.32 0.23 -6.30
CA ILE A 38 -10.86 -1.06 -5.82
C ILE A 38 -11.63 -0.86 -4.50
N ALA A 39 -11.07 -0.09 -3.56
CA ALA A 39 -11.73 0.20 -2.30
C ALA A 39 -13.08 0.93 -2.50
N MET A 40 -13.13 1.88 -3.43
CA MET A 40 -14.36 2.59 -3.78
C MET A 40 -15.42 1.67 -4.41
N GLU A 41 -15.04 0.78 -5.32
CA GLU A 41 -16.00 -0.14 -5.95
C GLU A 41 -16.56 -1.18 -4.98
N LEU A 42 -15.73 -1.70 -4.07
CA LEU A 42 -16.15 -2.75 -3.14
C LEU A 42 -16.99 -2.24 -1.96
N PHE A 43 -16.61 -1.10 -1.38
CA PHE A 43 -17.17 -0.63 -0.11
C PHE A 43 -17.95 0.67 -0.22
N GLY A 44 -17.92 1.33 -1.39
CA GLY A 44 -18.58 2.60 -1.63
C GLY A 44 -17.85 3.80 -1.00
N GLN A 45 -18.39 5.00 -1.24
CA GLN A 45 -17.75 6.27 -0.86
C GLN A 45 -17.90 6.65 0.62
N SER A 46 -18.77 5.97 1.39
CA SER A 46 -19.09 6.35 2.78
C SER A 46 -17.89 6.32 3.74
N GLY A 47 -16.82 5.59 3.39
CA GLY A 47 -15.58 5.47 4.19
C GLY A 47 -14.33 5.98 3.50
N MET A 48 -14.46 6.74 2.39
CA MET A 48 -13.34 7.05 1.49
C MET A 48 -12.14 7.72 2.18
N GLY A 49 -12.39 8.61 3.15
CA GLY A 49 -11.32 9.26 3.92
C GLY A 49 -10.49 8.28 4.75
N PHE A 50 -11.12 7.28 5.37
CA PHE A 50 -10.42 6.26 6.13
C PHE A 50 -9.58 5.36 5.23
N PHE A 51 -10.11 4.96 4.08
CA PHE A 51 -9.36 4.18 3.10
C PHE A 51 -8.14 4.93 2.59
N PHE A 52 -8.26 6.24 2.35
CA PHE A 52 -7.15 7.06 1.88
C PHE A 52 -5.98 7.12 2.87
N ILE A 53 -6.28 7.31 4.15
CA ILE A 53 -5.27 7.33 5.22
C ILE A 53 -4.59 5.96 5.32
N VAL A 54 -5.37 4.88 5.32
CA VAL A 54 -4.85 3.52 5.45
C VAL A 54 -3.96 3.15 4.25
N ILE A 55 -4.38 3.48 3.03
CA ILE A 55 -3.60 3.25 1.80
C ILE A 55 -2.28 4.03 1.85
N SER A 56 -2.31 5.29 2.26
CA SER A 56 -1.11 6.15 2.35
C SER A 56 -0.09 5.61 3.35
N VAL A 57 -0.54 5.25 4.56
CA VAL A 57 0.33 4.69 5.59
C VAL A 57 0.90 3.33 5.16
N SER A 58 0.07 2.48 4.55
CA SER A 58 0.50 1.17 4.06
C SER A 58 1.55 1.29 2.95
N PHE A 59 1.37 2.24 2.03
CA PHE A 59 2.33 2.49 0.95
C PHE A 59 3.67 3.04 1.45
N MET A 60 3.65 3.89 2.48
CA MET A 60 4.87 4.40 3.12
C MET A 60 5.65 3.29 3.84
N LEU A 61 4.96 2.36 4.50
CA LEU A 61 5.59 1.29 5.26
C LEU A 61 6.09 0.12 4.39
N SER A 62 5.57 -0.06 3.17
CA SER A 62 5.80 -1.29 2.39
C SER A 62 7.14 -1.37 1.62
N ASP A 63 8.09 -0.47 1.89
CA ASP A 63 9.39 -0.40 1.24
C ASP A 63 9.31 -0.58 -0.29
N TYR A 64 10.38 -1.02 -0.96
CA TYR A 64 10.36 -1.31 -2.41
C TYR A 64 9.92 -2.74 -2.73
N TYR A 65 9.40 -3.47 -1.74
CA TYR A 65 9.03 -4.86 -1.92
C TYR A 65 7.59 -4.97 -2.42
N SER A 66 7.44 -5.40 -3.66
CA SER A 66 6.15 -5.68 -4.30
C SER A 66 6.15 -7.11 -4.85
N VAL A 67 5.00 -7.78 -4.83
CA VAL A 67 4.83 -9.10 -5.48
C VAL A 67 5.08 -9.00 -7.00
N PHE A 68 4.93 -7.81 -7.58
CA PHE A 68 5.26 -7.56 -8.97
C PHE A 68 6.76 -7.29 -9.11
N SER A 69 7.55 -8.34 -9.34
CA SER A 69 9.00 -8.21 -9.57
C SER A 69 9.37 -7.33 -10.76
N SER A 70 8.49 -7.20 -11.75
CA SER A 70 8.69 -6.31 -12.91
C SER A 70 8.44 -4.82 -12.61
N GLN A 71 7.96 -4.46 -11.41
CA GLN A 71 7.73 -3.07 -11.03
C GLN A 71 9.08 -2.37 -10.85
N LYS A 72 9.38 -1.41 -11.72
CA LYS A 72 10.59 -0.59 -11.65
C LYS A 72 10.33 0.66 -10.80
N PHE A 73 11.16 0.89 -9.81
CA PHE A 73 11.16 2.13 -9.03
C PHE A 73 12.34 2.97 -9.54
N MET A 74 12.06 4.11 -10.20
CA MET A 74 13.09 4.99 -10.77
C MET A 74 13.68 6.00 -9.77
N TYR A 75 12.98 6.25 -8.66
CA TYR A 75 13.35 7.25 -7.68
C TYR A 75 13.35 6.64 -6.28
N SER A 76 14.32 7.04 -5.47
CA SER A 76 14.30 6.70 -4.05
C SER A 76 13.17 7.46 -3.34
N LYS A 77 12.40 6.74 -2.52
CA LYS A 77 11.35 7.25 -1.63
C LYS A 77 11.89 8.22 -0.58
N THR A 78 13.20 8.22 -0.31
CA THR A 78 13.83 8.98 0.80
C THR A 78 14.92 9.94 0.34
N GLU A 79 15.60 9.65 -0.78
CA GLU A 79 16.66 10.51 -1.33
C GLU A 79 16.33 10.91 -2.78
N THR A 80 16.71 12.11 -3.19
CA THR A 80 16.60 12.57 -4.59
C THR A 80 17.72 11.96 -5.45
N LYS A 81 17.85 10.63 -5.42
CA LYS A 81 18.76 9.87 -6.26
C LYS A 81 17.95 8.99 -7.20
N LEU A 82 18.34 9.03 -8.47
CA LEU A 82 17.86 8.06 -9.46
C LEU A 82 18.48 6.72 -9.11
N ILE A 83 17.63 5.77 -8.75
CA ILE A 83 18.01 4.37 -8.52
C ILE A 83 17.18 3.55 -9.49
N GLU A 84 17.82 2.66 -10.26
CA GLU A 84 17.10 1.64 -11.02
C GLU A 84 16.98 0.39 -10.15
N TYR A 85 15.89 0.32 -9.37
CA TYR A 85 15.59 -0.86 -8.57
C TYR A 85 14.46 -1.68 -9.21
N ILE A 86 14.70 -2.99 -9.30
CA ILE A 86 13.73 -4.01 -9.74
C ILE A 86 13.43 -4.88 -8.53
N SER A 87 12.14 -5.04 -8.19
CA SER A 87 11.71 -5.76 -6.99
C SER A 87 12.17 -7.23 -7.03
N GLY A 88 13.19 -7.56 -6.24
CA GLY A 88 13.82 -8.89 -6.18
C GLY A 88 15.32 -8.91 -6.50
N ASP A 89 15.89 -7.82 -7.01
CA ASP A 89 17.31 -7.74 -7.31
C ASP A 89 18.10 -7.18 -6.11
N THR A 90 19.16 -7.90 -5.68
CA THR A 90 20.16 -7.38 -4.74
C THR A 90 20.86 -6.18 -5.40
N PHE A 91 20.99 -5.07 -4.66
CA PHE A 91 21.63 -3.80 -5.04
C PHE A 91 22.69 -3.99 -6.14
N ARG A 92 22.34 -3.63 -7.38
CA ARG A 92 23.34 -3.27 -8.38
C ARG A 92 23.51 -1.77 -8.26
N GLU A 93 24.48 -1.34 -7.45
CA GLU A 93 24.98 0.04 -7.57
C GLU A 93 25.44 0.21 -9.00
N THR A 94 24.69 1.00 -9.77
CA THR A 94 25.23 1.58 -10.99
C THR A 94 26.09 2.76 -10.53
N ASP A 95 27.32 2.45 -10.11
CA ASP A 95 28.41 3.42 -10.03
C ASP A 95 28.53 4.12 -11.39
N LYS A 96 28.25 5.43 -11.42
CA LYS A 96 28.86 6.43 -12.32
C LYS A 96 28.44 7.85 -11.99
#